data_AF-A0A9E0X3Y0-F1
#
_entry.id   AF-A0A9E0X3Y0-F1
#
_cell.length_a   1.000
_cell.length_b   1.000
_cell.length_c   1.000
_cell.angle_alpha   90.00
_cell.angle_beta   90.00
_cell.angle_gamma   90.00
#
_symmetry.space_group_name_H-M   'P 1'
#
loop_
_entity.id
_entity.type
_entity.pdbx_description
1 polymer ?
#
loop_
_entity_poly.entity_id
_entity_poly.type
_entity_poly.pdbx_seq_one_letter_code
_entity_poly.pdbx_strand_id
1 'polypeptide(L)'
;MSTTADLIQALKKELKAAHLTYADLAQSLGMAESSIKRMLARGDMPLSRVDAICRALKIDFADLARRVADDQPLLAELSEEQERAVVADKKLLLMAICVLSQWTLEQVTGAYRLTVAEGIQYLARLDRLGIIELRPGNRYRLKLAKTFRWRPHGPVMHYFREHALLDYFSGGFDGAGEGLLLVHGSIARGLAPALVERLQRVAQDFAQQHLADQRLPEAEREGYTLLLAMRSWEFAAFAQMRRAA
;
A
#
# COMPACT_ATOMS: atom_id res chain seq x y z
N MET A 1 2.51 -16.02 2.76
CA MET A 1 3.38 -17.10 3.29
C MET A 1 4.83 -16.76 3.02
N SER A 2 5.63 -16.55 4.07
CA SER A 2 7.10 -16.53 3.95
C SER A 2 7.58 -17.94 3.63
N THR A 3 8.42 -18.08 2.61
CA THR A 3 9.02 -19.35 2.21
C THR A 3 10.45 -19.46 2.73
N THR A 4 10.98 -20.68 2.79
CA THR A 4 12.41 -20.92 3.05
C THR A 4 13.30 -20.15 2.06
N ALA A 5 12.82 -19.92 0.83
CA ALA A 5 13.54 -19.13 -0.16
C ALA A 5 13.66 -17.64 0.24
N ASP A 6 12.62 -17.05 0.83
CA ASP A 6 12.64 -15.66 1.29
C ASP A 6 13.61 -15.45 2.46
N LEU A 7 13.65 -16.42 3.37
CA LEU A 7 14.62 -16.43 4.48
C LEU A 7 16.07 -16.46 3.96
N ILE A 8 16.33 -17.24 2.92
CA ILE A 8 17.66 -17.37 2.34
C ILE A 8 18.05 -16.14 1.52
N GLN A 9 17.09 -15.48 0.88
CA GLN A 9 17.32 -14.18 0.25
C GLN A 9 17.63 -13.11 1.28
N ALA A 10 16.92 -13.08 2.41
CA ALA A 10 17.24 -12.16 3.50
C ALA A 10 18.64 -12.40 4.08
N LEU A 11 19.04 -13.67 4.29
CA LEU A 11 20.42 -14.01 4.69
C LEU A 11 21.48 -13.50 3.70
N LYS A 12 21.24 -13.65 2.40
CA LYS A 12 22.15 -13.13 1.36
C LYS A 12 22.24 -11.60 1.38
N LYS A 13 21.12 -10.90 1.61
CA LYS A 13 21.10 -9.44 1.78
C LYS A 13 21.93 -9.01 3.00
N GLU A 14 21.76 -9.67 4.13
CA GLU A 14 22.49 -9.37 5.37
C GLU A 14 23.99 -9.65 5.23
N LEU A 15 24.40 -10.75 4.59
CA LEU A 15 25.81 -11.02 4.26
C LEU A 15 26.43 -9.89 3.44
N LYS A 16 25.70 -9.40 2.43
CA LYS A 16 26.15 -8.29 1.60
C LYS A 16 26.23 -6.98 2.39
N ALA A 17 25.26 -6.70 3.25
CA ALA A 17 25.22 -5.50 4.08
C ALA A 17 26.33 -5.49 5.15
N ALA A 18 26.66 -6.66 5.70
CA ALA A 18 27.75 -6.86 6.66
C ALA A 18 29.14 -6.96 6.00
N HIS A 19 29.22 -6.82 4.67
CA HIS A 19 30.45 -7.02 3.88
C HIS A 19 31.14 -8.37 4.14
N LEU A 20 30.39 -9.40 4.53
CA LEU A 20 30.91 -10.75 4.77
C LEU A 20 30.92 -11.54 3.48
N THR A 21 32.10 -12.00 3.08
CA THR A 21 32.24 -12.85 1.90
C THR A 21 31.90 -14.31 2.24
N TYR A 22 31.64 -15.12 1.21
CA TYR A 22 31.47 -16.56 1.42
C TYR A 22 32.74 -17.23 1.93
N ALA A 23 33.92 -16.68 1.68
CA ALA A 23 35.19 -17.17 2.22
C ALA A 23 35.28 -16.91 3.74
N ASP A 24 34.89 -15.72 4.19
CA ASP A 24 34.84 -15.38 5.63
C ASP A 24 33.84 -16.27 6.37
N LEU A 25 32.67 -16.48 5.76
CA LEU A 25 31.66 -17.37 6.29
C LEU A 25 32.14 -18.84 6.33
N ALA A 26 32.86 -19.28 5.30
CA ALA A 26 33.47 -20.60 5.24
C ALA A 26 34.48 -20.82 6.38
N GLN A 27 35.32 -19.82 6.66
CA GLN A 27 36.28 -19.86 7.78
C GLN A 27 35.56 -19.90 9.13
N SER A 28 34.53 -19.06 9.32
CA SER A 28 33.75 -18.99 10.55
C SER A 28 32.99 -20.29 10.86
N LEU A 29 32.48 -20.97 9.84
CA LEU A 29 31.75 -22.24 10.01
C LEU A 29 32.62 -23.50 9.88
N GLY A 30 33.93 -23.37 9.65
CA GLY A 30 34.83 -24.53 9.47
C GLY A 30 34.51 -25.35 8.23
N MET A 31 34.16 -24.70 7.13
CA MET A 31 33.61 -25.30 5.92
C MET A 31 34.39 -24.92 4.66
N ALA A 32 34.25 -25.72 3.60
CA ALA A 32 34.67 -25.29 2.27
C ALA A 32 33.71 -24.24 1.68
N GLU A 33 34.25 -23.19 1.07
CA GLU A 33 33.47 -22.12 0.42
C GLU A 33 32.51 -22.65 -0.65
N SER A 34 32.92 -23.68 -1.40
CA SER A 34 32.08 -24.36 -2.39
C SER A 34 30.81 -24.98 -1.76
N SER A 35 30.90 -25.45 -0.51
CA SER A 35 29.77 -26.00 0.22
C SER A 35 28.82 -24.90 0.72
N ILE A 36 29.35 -23.74 1.16
CA ILE A 36 28.54 -22.56 1.50
C ILE A 36 27.75 -22.08 0.27
N LYS A 37 28.43 -21.94 -0.88
CA LYS A 37 27.80 -21.53 -2.15
C LYS A 37 26.68 -22.48 -2.56
N ARG A 38 26.93 -23.79 -2.53
CA ARG A 38 25.94 -24.82 -2.90
C ARG A 38 24.71 -24.77 -1.98
N MET A 39 24.94 -24.59 -0.69
CA MET A 39 23.90 -24.58 0.35
C MET A 39 23.00 -23.35 0.24
N LEU A 40 23.58 -22.16 0.05
CA LEU A 40 22.83 -20.93 -0.18
C LEU A 40 22.15 -20.89 -1.56
N ALA A 41 22.66 -21.63 -2.55
CA ALA A 41 22.05 -21.71 -3.88
C ALA A 41 20.88 -22.69 -3.92
N ARG A 42 21.02 -23.90 -3.36
CA ARG A 42 19.95 -24.90 -3.30
C ARG A 42 18.84 -24.56 -2.32
N GLY A 43 19.17 -23.80 -1.29
CA GLY A 43 18.23 -23.42 -0.25
C GLY A 43 17.91 -24.52 0.75
N ASP A 44 18.72 -25.58 0.76
CA ASP A 44 18.56 -26.76 1.59
C ASP A 44 19.68 -26.81 2.64
N MET A 45 19.34 -26.55 3.90
CA MET A 45 20.24 -26.61 5.03
C MET A 45 19.49 -26.81 6.35
N PRO A 46 20.11 -27.48 7.35
CA PRO A 46 19.49 -27.62 8.65
C PRO A 46 19.39 -26.26 9.36
N LEU A 47 18.39 -26.10 10.24
CA LEU A 47 18.19 -24.90 11.06
C LEU A 47 19.43 -24.54 11.90
N SER A 48 20.18 -25.54 12.36
CA SER A 48 21.45 -25.32 13.07
C SER A 48 22.48 -24.54 12.24
N ARG A 49 22.43 -24.68 10.92
CA ARG A 49 23.28 -23.95 9.98
C ARG A 49 22.83 -22.53 9.79
N VAL A 50 21.52 -22.31 9.72
CA VAL A 50 20.93 -20.97 9.67
C VAL A 50 21.31 -20.19 10.93
N ASP A 51 21.21 -20.82 12.10
CA ASP A 51 21.62 -20.23 13.38
C ASP A 51 23.12 -19.90 13.40
N ALA A 52 23.99 -20.79 12.92
CA ALA A 52 25.42 -20.52 12.81
C ALA A 52 25.74 -19.32 11.89
N ILE A 53 25.01 -19.15 10.79
CA ILE A 53 25.16 -17.98 9.90
C ILE A 53 24.65 -16.71 10.59
N CYS A 54 23.51 -16.78 11.31
CA CYS A 54 22.97 -15.65 12.07
C CYS A 54 23.96 -15.19 13.17
N ARG A 55 24.61 -16.13 13.86
CA ARG A 55 25.69 -15.84 14.83
C ARG A 55 26.89 -15.16 14.19
N ALA A 56 27.34 -15.63 13.02
CA ALA A 56 28.42 -14.99 12.28
C ALA A 56 28.07 -13.55 11.86
N LEU A 57 26.79 -13.31 11.53
CA LEU A 57 26.23 -12.00 11.21
C LEU A 57 25.90 -11.14 12.43
N LYS A 58 25.97 -11.69 13.65
CA LYS A 58 25.55 -11.06 14.91
C LYS A 58 24.10 -10.56 14.88
N ILE A 59 23.22 -11.32 14.23
CA ILE A 59 21.78 -11.06 14.18
C ILE A 59 21.02 -12.18 14.88
N ASP A 60 19.88 -11.85 15.49
CA ASP A 60 18.96 -12.86 16.01
C ASP A 60 18.14 -13.46 14.86
N PHE A 61 18.01 -14.78 14.85
CA PHE A 61 17.14 -15.50 13.92
C PHE A 61 15.68 -15.00 14.00
N ALA A 62 15.19 -14.67 15.20
CA ALA A 62 13.84 -14.17 15.39
C ALA A 62 13.63 -12.81 14.70
N ASP A 63 14.65 -11.94 14.72
CA ASP A 63 14.60 -10.65 14.04
C ASP A 63 14.70 -10.80 12.52
N LEU A 64 15.54 -11.72 12.04
CA LEU A 64 15.61 -12.06 10.62
C LEU A 64 14.27 -12.60 10.10
N ALA A 65 13.63 -13.51 10.83
CA ALA A 65 12.33 -14.06 10.47
C ALA A 65 11.23 -12.98 10.47
N ARG A 66 11.24 -12.06 11.44
CA ARG A 66 10.32 -10.92 11.50
C ARG A 66 10.51 -9.98 10.30
N ARG A 67 11.76 -9.66 9.96
CA ARG A 67 12.09 -8.87 8.76
C ARG A 67 11.59 -9.54 7.49
N VAL A 68 11.78 -10.85 7.31
CA VAL A 68 11.26 -11.58 6.13
C VAL A 68 9.74 -11.52 6.05
N ALA A 69 9.05 -11.58 7.20
CA ALA A 69 7.60 -11.43 7.26
C ALA A 69 7.13 -10.00 6.94
N ASP A 70 7.99 -9.00 7.18
CA ASP A 70 7.70 -7.58 6.98
C ASP A 70 8.19 -7.02 5.63
N ASP A 71 9.20 -7.64 5.02
CA ASP A 71 9.86 -7.24 3.76
C ASP A 71 9.14 -7.81 2.53
N GLN A 72 7.88 -8.26 2.68
CA GLN A 72 7.05 -8.57 1.51
C GLN A 72 6.83 -7.29 0.71
N PRO A 73 7.10 -7.30 -0.61
CA PRO A 73 6.94 -6.10 -1.44
C PRO A 73 5.47 -5.66 -1.39
N LEU A 74 5.24 -4.54 -0.71
CA LEU A 74 3.93 -3.90 -0.65
C LEU A 74 3.63 -3.29 -2.03
N LEU A 75 2.39 -3.46 -2.49
CA LEU A 75 1.96 -2.91 -3.78
C LEU A 75 1.86 -1.39 -3.70
N ALA A 76 2.63 -0.68 -4.53
CA ALA A 76 2.53 0.77 -4.68
C ALA A 76 1.29 1.17 -5.49
N GLU A 77 0.84 0.32 -6.41
CA GLU A 77 -0.36 0.49 -7.23
C GLU A 77 -0.99 -0.88 -7.48
N LEU A 78 -2.31 -0.93 -7.72
CA LEU A 78 -2.97 -2.14 -8.18
C LEU A 78 -2.76 -2.32 -9.69
N SER A 79 -2.72 -3.56 -10.16
CA SER A 79 -2.81 -3.86 -11.58
C SER A 79 -4.17 -3.44 -12.15
N GLU A 80 -4.26 -3.24 -13.46
CA GLU A 80 -5.52 -2.88 -14.10
C GLU A 80 -6.57 -3.98 -13.90
N GLU A 81 -6.16 -5.24 -13.95
CA GLU A 81 -7.03 -6.40 -13.71
C GLU A 81 -7.56 -6.43 -12.28
N GLN A 82 -6.70 -6.11 -11.30
CA GLN A 82 -7.10 -5.99 -9.89
C GLN A 82 -8.11 -4.85 -9.70
N GLU A 83 -7.82 -3.66 -10.24
CA GLU A 83 -8.76 -2.53 -10.19
C GLU A 83 -10.11 -2.89 -10.83
N ARG A 84 -10.09 -3.53 -12.00
CA ARG A 84 -11.29 -3.95 -12.72
C ARG A 84 -12.11 -4.95 -11.91
N ALA A 85 -11.44 -5.91 -11.26
CA ALA A 85 -12.09 -6.91 -10.43
C ALA A 85 -12.78 -6.28 -9.20
N VAL A 86 -12.17 -5.24 -8.61
CA VAL A 86 -12.73 -4.51 -7.47
C VAL A 86 -13.95 -3.68 -7.87
N VAL A 87 -13.89 -2.93 -8.99
CA VAL A 87 -15.03 -2.09 -9.42
C VAL A 87 -16.20 -2.86 -10.02
N ALA A 88 -15.98 -4.11 -10.44
CA ALA A 88 -17.04 -4.94 -11.01
C ALA A 88 -18.18 -5.27 -10.02
N ASP A 89 -17.94 -5.15 -8.72
CA ASP A 89 -18.94 -5.35 -7.68
C ASP A 89 -18.88 -4.19 -6.66
N LYS A 90 -19.98 -3.44 -6.54
CA LYS A 90 -20.08 -2.28 -5.64
C LYS A 90 -19.80 -2.63 -4.18
N LYS A 91 -20.21 -3.82 -3.72
CA LYS A 91 -19.97 -4.27 -2.34
C LYS A 91 -18.51 -4.66 -2.13
N LEU A 92 -17.85 -5.21 -3.16
CA LEU A 92 -16.41 -5.48 -3.12
C LEU A 92 -15.60 -4.17 -3.11
N LEU A 93 -15.98 -3.17 -3.91
CA LEU A 93 -15.36 -1.86 -3.88
C LEU A 93 -15.50 -1.19 -2.51
N LEU A 94 -16.70 -1.25 -1.93
CA LEU A 94 -16.95 -0.77 -0.57
C LEU A 94 -16.03 -1.48 0.44
N MET A 95 -15.99 -2.82 0.41
CA MET A 95 -15.09 -3.58 1.29
C MET A 95 -13.63 -3.20 1.07
N ALA A 96 -13.18 -3.00 -0.17
CA ALA A 96 -11.81 -2.57 -0.46
C ALA A 96 -11.49 -1.20 0.16
N ILE A 97 -12.41 -0.24 0.09
CA ILE A 97 -12.27 1.09 0.70
C ILE A 97 -12.23 0.97 2.23
N CYS A 98 -13.13 0.21 2.85
CA CYS A 98 -13.14 0.01 4.30
C CYS A 98 -11.84 -0.66 4.79
N VAL A 99 -11.36 -1.66 4.05
CA VAL A 99 -10.11 -2.37 4.38
C VAL A 99 -8.90 -1.44 4.26
N LEU A 100 -8.87 -0.57 3.23
CA LEU A 100 -7.86 0.49 3.08
C LEU A 100 -7.86 1.45 4.28
N SER A 101 -9.03 1.78 4.81
CA SER A 101 -9.22 2.56 6.03
C SER A 101 -9.03 1.76 7.33
N GLN A 102 -8.56 0.51 7.25
CA GLN A 102 -8.30 -0.41 8.35
C GLN A 102 -9.52 -0.80 9.21
N TRP A 103 -10.71 -0.84 8.61
CA TRP A 103 -11.91 -1.23 9.33
C TRP A 103 -11.97 -2.74 9.60
N THR A 104 -12.37 -3.10 10.83
CA THR A 104 -12.70 -4.48 11.16
C THR A 104 -13.96 -4.94 10.43
N LEU A 105 -14.12 -6.26 10.26
CA LEU A 105 -15.33 -6.81 9.63
C LEU A 105 -16.59 -6.38 10.40
N GLU A 106 -16.51 -6.34 11.73
CA GLU A 106 -17.58 -5.91 12.62
C GLU A 106 -17.98 -4.45 12.39
N GLN A 107 -17.02 -3.55 12.19
CA GLN A 107 -17.31 -2.16 11.85
C GLN A 107 -17.99 -2.05 10.48
N VAL A 108 -17.55 -2.83 9.49
CA VAL A 108 -18.15 -2.80 8.14
C VAL A 108 -19.60 -3.28 8.17
N THR A 109 -19.88 -4.40 8.84
CA THR A 109 -21.24 -4.96 8.92
C THR A 109 -22.15 -4.16 9.86
N GLY A 110 -21.58 -3.42 10.80
CA GLY A 110 -22.30 -2.46 11.64
C GLY A 110 -22.71 -1.18 10.89
N ALA A 111 -21.84 -0.66 10.01
CA ALA A 111 -22.09 0.58 9.29
C ALA A 111 -22.85 0.39 7.96
N TYR A 112 -22.68 -0.76 7.30
CA TYR A 112 -23.24 -1.01 5.98
C TYR A 112 -24.16 -2.22 5.95
N ARG A 113 -25.08 -2.24 4.98
CA ARG A 113 -25.98 -3.36 4.71
C ARG A 113 -25.23 -4.53 4.04
N LEU A 114 -24.36 -5.17 4.82
CA LEU A 114 -23.53 -6.31 4.47
C LEU A 114 -23.68 -7.35 5.57
N THR A 115 -24.01 -8.58 5.20
CA THR A 115 -24.02 -9.68 6.15
C THR A 115 -22.58 -10.10 6.48
N VAL A 116 -22.38 -10.74 7.64
CA VAL A 116 -21.08 -11.31 8.01
C VAL A 116 -20.59 -12.31 6.96
N ALA A 117 -21.50 -13.13 6.41
CA ALA A 117 -21.17 -14.10 5.37
C ALA A 117 -20.65 -13.43 4.09
N GLU A 118 -21.34 -12.38 3.61
CA GLU A 118 -20.88 -11.60 2.46
C GLU A 118 -19.55 -10.91 2.75
N GLY A 119 -19.37 -10.34 3.95
CA GLY A 119 -18.13 -9.67 4.31
C GLY A 119 -16.93 -10.62 4.33
N ILE A 120 -17.09 -11.84 4.87
CA ILE A 120 -16.04 -12.89 4.82
C ILE A 120 -15.74 -13.29 3.36
N GLN A 121 -16.77 -13.43 2.51
CA GLN A 121 -16.56 -13.72 1.09
C GLN A 121 -15.76 -12.63 0.39
N TYR A 122 -16.05 -11.35 0.68
CA TYR A 122 -15.32 -10.22 0.12
C TYR A 122 -13.89 -10.13 0.64
N LEU A 123 -13.64 -10.35 1.93
CA LEU A 123 -12.29 -10.46 2.48
C LEU A 123 -11.49 -11.58 1.80
N ALA A 124 -12.08 -12.75 1.62
CA ALA A 124 -11.44 -13.86 0.90
C ALA A 124 -11.21 -13.57 -0.59
N ARG A 125 -12.02 -12.69 -1.20
CA ARG A 125 -11.81 -12.23 -2.58
C ARG A 125 -10.68 -11.20 -2.67
N LEU A 126 -10.60 -10.27 -1.72
CA LEU A 126 -9.50 -9.29 -1.64
C LEU A 126 -8.15 -9.98 -1.36
N ASP A 127 -8.14 -11.04 -0.56
CA ASP A 127 -6.96 -11.88 -0.32
C ASP A 127 -6.49 -12.58 -1.59
N ARG A 128 -7.42 -13.17 -2.36
CA ARG A 128 -7.14 -13.74 -3.69
C ARG A 128 -6.63 -12.73 -4.70
N LEU A 129 -7.09 -11.48 -4.63
CA LEU A 129 -6.59 -10.39 -5.45
C LEU A 129 -5.20 -9.90 -4.99
N GLY A 130 -4.70 -10.36 -3.84
CA GLY A 130 -3.42 -9.96 -3.29
C GLY A 130 -3.41 -8.56 -2.66
N ILE A 131 -4.58 -7.98 -2.41
CA ILE A 131 -4.76 -6.66 -1.79
C ILE A 131 -4.52 -6.78 -0.27
N ILE A 132 -4.95 -7.90 0.31
CA ILE A 132 -4.71 -8.24 1.71
C ILE A 132 -4.09 -9.62 1.86
N GLU A 133 -3.60 -9.91 3.06
CA GLU A 133 -3.36 -11.23 3.60
C GLU A 133 -4.40 -11.51 4.70
N LEU A 134 -5.33 -12.42 4.44
CA LEU A 134 -6.38 -12.82 5.39
C LEU A 134 -5.80 -13.73 6.48
N ARG A 135 -6.20 -13.50 7.73
CA ARG A 135 -5.74 -14.19 8.93
C ARG A 135 -6.91 -14.79 9.72
N PRO A 136 -6.66 -15.75 10.63
CA PRO A 136 -7.70 -16.32 11.47
C PRO A 136 -8.51 -15.24 12.22
N GLY A 137 -9.81 -15.48 12.36
CA GLY A 137 -10.74 -14.55 13.00
C GLY A 137 -11.05 -13.30 12.17
N ASN A 138 -11.05 -13.40 10.83
CA ASN A 138 -11.36 -12.31 9.89
C ASN A 138 -10.44 -11.08 10.01
N ARG A 139 -9.31 -11.24 10.68
CA ARG A 139 -8.25 -10.24 10.73
C ARG A 139 -7.51 -10.25 9.40
N TYR A 140 -6.90 -9.14 9.02
CA TYR A 140 -6.13 -9.07 7.80
C TYR A 140 -4.90 -8.17 7.96
N ARG A 141 -3.91 -8.37 7.09
CA ARG A 141 -2.78 -7.45 6.89
C ARG A 141 -2.90 -6.86 5.50
N LEU A 142 -2.84 -5.53 5.39
CA LEU A 142 -2.79 -4.84 4.10
C LEU A 142 -1.47 -5.18 3.39
N LYS A 143 -1.55 -5.55 2.11
CA LYS A 143 -0.39 -5.77 1.24
C LYS A 143 -0.07 -4.57 0.35
N LEU A 144 -0.61 -3.40 0.71
CA LEU A 144 -0.44 -2.15 -0.02
C LEU A 144 0.58 -1.27 0.69
N ALA A 145 1.36 -0.53 -0.09
CA ALA A 145 2.35 0.39 0.45
C ALA A 145 1.64 1.58 1.11
N LYS A 146 2.28 2.21 2.10
CA LYS A 146 1.75 3.46 2.68
C LYS A 146 1.58 4.57 1.64
N THR A 147 2.37 4.51 0.57
CA THR A 147 2.32 5.42 -0.58
C THR A 147 1.42 4.93 -1.70
N PHE A 148 0.51 4.00 -1.42
CA PHE A 148 -0.38 3.43 -2.43
C PHE A 148 -1.14 4.51 -3.19
N ARG A 149 -1.23 4.35 -4.52
CA ARG A 149 -2.00 5.24 -5.39
C ARG A 149 -2.84 4.44 -6.37
N TRP A 150 -4.04 4.93 -6.63
CA TRP A 150 -4.85 4.47 -7.74
C TRP A 150 -4.25 4.93 -9.06
N ARG A 151 -4.39 4.12 -10.11
CA ARG A 151 -3.88 4.49 -11.44
C ARG A 151 -4.69 5.68 -11.97
N PRO A 152 -4.06 6.76 -12.45
CA PRO A 152 -4.78 7.97 -12.91
C PRO A 152 -5.83 7.73 -13.99
N HIS A 153 -5.62 6.70 -14.83
CA HIS A 153 -6.53 6.24 -15.89
C HIS A 153 -6.94 4.77 -15.69
N GLY A 154 -6.94 4.31 -14.44
CA GLY A 154 -7.35 2.95 -14.10
C GLY A 154 -8.86 2.81 -13.91
N PRO A 155 -9.39 1.57 -13.93
CA PRO A 155 -10.81 1.28 -13.74
C PRO A 155 -11.43 1.94 -12.50
N VAL A 156 -10.71 2.05 -11.38
CA VAL A 156 -11.23 2.69 -10.16
C VAL A 156 -11.41 4.19 -10.37
N MET A 157 -10.45 4.87 -10.98
CA MET A 157 -10.56 6.30 -11.28
C MET A 157 -11.59 6.60 -12.37
N HIS A 158 -11.82 5.67 -13.30
CA HIS A 158 -12.93 5.77 -14.25
C HIS A 158 -14.29 5.65 -13.55
N TYR A 159 -14.46 4.62 -12.71
CA TYR A 159 -15.68 4.46 -11.92
C TYR A 159 -15.97 5.70 -11.05
N PHE A 160 -14.95 6.22 -10.36
CA PHE A 160 -15.09 7.42 -9.53
C PHE A 160 -15.51 8.65 -10.35
N ARG A 161 -14.90 8.87 -11.53
CA ARG A 161 -15.26 9.98 -12.44
C ARG A 161 -16.70 9.90 -12.92
N GLU A 162 -17.18 8.70 -13.23
CA GLU A 162 -18.53 8.49 -13.77
C GLU A 162 -19.62 8.54 -12.70
N HIS A 163 -19.35 8.03 -11.50
CA HIS A 163 -20.40 7.76 -10.50
C HIS A 163 -20.32 8.61 -9.23
N ALA A 164 -19.14 9.10 -8.85
CA ALA A 164 -18.91 9.75 -7.56
C ALA A 164 -18.49 11.21 -7.66
N LEU A 165 -17.89 11.63 -8.79
CA LEU A 165 -17.36 12.99 -8.95
C LEU A 165 -18.47 14.05 -8.80
N LEU A 166 -19.59 13.87 -9.50
CA LEU A 166 -20.70 14.83 -9.45
C LEU A 166 -21.36 14.86 -8.07
N ASP A 167 -21.50 13.71 -7.43
CA ASP A 167 -22.04 13.58 -6.07
C ASP A 167 -21.14 14.31 -5.05
N TYR A 168 -19.83 14.04 -5.08
CA TYR A 168 -18.86 14.68 -4.19
C TYR A 168 -18.80 16.20 -4.37
N PHE A 169 -18.76 16.71 -5.60
CA PHE A 169 -18.74 18.15 -5.88
C PHE A 169 -20.10 18.83 -5.79
N SER A 170 -21.19 18.08 -5.56
CA SER A 170 -22.49 18.67 -5.25
C SER A 170 -22.60 19.14 -3.79
N GLY A 171 -21.70 18.69 -2.91
CA GLY A 171 -21.58 19.16 -1.53
C GLY A 171 -21.11 20.62 -1.46
N GLY A 172 -21.56 21.34 -0.42
CA GLY A 172 -21.22 22.76 -0.20
C GLY A 172 -19.79 23.00 0.29
N PHE A 173 -19.13 21.97 0.86
CA PHE A 173 -17.83 22.08 1.53
C PHE A 173 -17.79 23.15 2.63
N ASP A 174 -18.91 23.36 3.32
CA ASP A 174 -19.12 24.34 4.39
C ASP A 174 -19.19 23.72 5.80
N GLY A 175 -18.98 22.41 5.91
CA GLY A 175 -18.83 21.70 7.18
C GLY A 175 -17.55 22.02 7.95
N ALA A 176 -17.52 21.70 9.24
CA ALA A 176 -16.31 21.82 10.04
C ALA A 176 -15.19 20.91 9.50
N GLY A 177 -14.04 21.48 9.14
CA GLY A 177 -12.93 20.74 8.54
C GLY A 177 -13.07 20.50 7.03
N GLU A 178 -14.15 20.97 6.41
CA GLU A 178 -14.34 20.91 4.95
C GLU A 178 -13.89 22.22 4.29
N GLY A 179 -13.59 22.15 2.99
CA GLY A 179 -13.30 23.33 2.20
C GLY A 179 -13.03 23.01 0.74
N LEU A 180 -13.50 23.88 -0.15
CA LEU A 180 -13.23 23.82 -1.59
C LEU A 180 -12.40 25.03 -2.02
N LEU A 181 -11.21 24.77 -2.55
CA LEU A 181 -10.29 25.79 -3.04
C LEU A 181 -10.17 25.71 -4.57
N LEU A 182 -10.63 26.75 -5.25
CA LEU A 182 -10.42 26.95 -6.69
C LEU A 182 -9.53 28.17 -6.90
N VAL A 183 -8.31 27.95 -7.41
CA VAL A 183 -7.33 29.00 -7.66
C VAL A 183 -6.92 28.98 -9.13
N HIS A 184 -6.97 30.15 -9.78
CA HIS A 184 -6.53 30.35 -11.15
C HIS A 184 -5.23 31.14 -11.18
N GLY A 185 -4.28 30.71 -12.02
CA GLY A 185 -3.02 31.43 -12.18
C GLY A 185 -2.08 30.76 -13.18
N SER A 186 -1.08 31.51 -13.60
CA SER A 186 0.00 31.04 -14.46
C SER A 186 1.29 30.98 -13.66
N ILE A 187 1.97 29.83 -13.73
CA ILE A 187 3.28 29.62 -13.12
C ILE A 187 4.29 29.22 -14.19
N ALA A 188 5.58 29.39 -13.90
CA ALA A 188 6.63 28.88 -14.78
C ALA A 188 6.52 27.35 -14.91
N ARG A 189 6.66 26.83 -16.14
CA ARG A 189 6.55 25.37 -16.41
C ARG A 189 7.49 24.53 -15.54
N GLY A 190 8.70 25.03 -15.27
CA GLY A 190 9.68 24.35 -14.42
C GLY A 190 9.29 24.24 -12.94
N LEU A 191 8.35 25.07 -12.45
CA LEU A 191 7.88 25.03 -11.06
C LEU A 191 6.69 24.10 -10.85
N ALA A 192 6.00 23.69 -11.92
CA ALA A 192 4.82 22.82 -11.81
C ALA A 192 5.12 21.47 -11.12
N PRO A 193 6.21 20.74 -11.43
CA PRO A 193 6.52 19.48 -10.75
C PRO A 193 6.71 19.65 -9.23
N ALA A 194 7.40 20.70 -8.80
CA ALA A 194 7.65 20.98 -7.39
C ALA A 194 6.36 21.27 -6.59
N LEU A 195 5.36 21.88 -7.22
CA LEU A 195 4.04 22.08 -6.59
C LEU A 195 3.26 20.77 -6.50
N VAL A 196 3.30 19.93 -7.54
CA VAL A 196 2.70 18.58 -7.49
C VAL A 196 3.32 17.76 -6.36
N GLU A 197 4.63 17.80 -6.17
CA GLU A 197 5.29 17.14 -5.04
C GLU A 197 4.79 17.62 -3.67
N ARG A 198 4.48 18.92 -3.53
CA ARG A 198 3.89 19.45 -2.28
C ARG A 198 2.48 18.93 -2.06
N LEU A 199 1.64 18.85 -3.09
CA LEU A 199 0.31 18.21 -3.00
C LEU A 199 0.43 16.75 -2.57
N GLN A 200 1.43 16.03 -3.10
CA GLN A 200 1.68 14.65 -2.70
C GLN A 200 2.12 14.52 -1.24
N ARG A 201 2.88 15.48 -0.70
CA ARG A 201 3.23 15.53 0.73
C ARG A 201 2.00 15.73 1.60
N VAL A 202 1.11 16.66 1.24
CA VAL A 202 -0.16 16.86 1.96
C VAL A 202 -0.99 15.56 2.01
N ALA A 203 -1.07 14.83 0.90
CA ALA A 203 -1.74 13.52 0.89
C ALA A 203 -1.04 12.49 1.80
N GLN A 204 0.29 12.49 1.86
CA GLN A 204 1.05 11.63 2.77
C GLN A 204 0.83 11.99 4.24
N ASP A 205 0.78 13.28 4.56
CA ASP A 205 0.54 13.77 5.92
C ASP A 205 -0.85 13.32 6.40
N PHE A 206 -1.88 13.47 5.56
CA PHE A 206 -3.22 12.95 5.85
C PHE A 206 -3.23 11.44 6.08
N ALA A 207 -2.56 10.66 5.22
CA ALA A 207 -2.48 9.21 5.37
C ALA A 207 -1.74 8.79 6.65
N GLN A 208 -0.70 9.51 7.05
CA GLN A 208 0.03 9.26 8.30
C GLN A 208 -0.82 9.60 9.52
N GLN A 209 -1.52 10.74 9.50
CA GLN A 209 -2.41 11.15 10.58
C GLN A 209 -3.55 10.16 10.75
N HIS A 210 -4.19 9.74 9.65
CA HIS A 210 -5.22 8.70 9.67
C HIS A 210 -4.74 7.43 10.39
N LEU A 211 -3.51 6.97 10.14
CA LEU A 211 -2.94 5.80 10.81
C LEU A 211 -2.64 6.04 12.29
N ALA A 212 -2.20 7.26 12.66
CA ALA A 212 -1.92 7.63 14.04
C ALA A 212 -3.21 7.64 14.87
N ASP A 213 -4.28 8.19 14.29
CA ASP A 213 -5.58 8.36 14.94
C ASP A 213 -6.39 7.06 15.02
N GLN A 214 -5.94 5.97 14.38
CA GLN A 214 -6.55 4.64 14.57
C GLN A 214 -6.56 4.17 16.04
N ARG A 215 -5.71 4.77 16.89
CA ARG A 215 -5.65 4.47 18.33
C ARG A 215 -6.70 5.23 19.15
N LEU A 216 -7.33 6.25 18.58
CA LEU A 216 -8.35 7.05 19.26
C LEU A 216 -9.70 6.32 19.27
N PRO A 217 -10.57 6.62 20.25
CA PRO A 217 -11.95 6.15 20.25
C PRO A 217 -12.69 6.55 18.97
N GLU A 218 -13.63 5.72 18.51
CA GLU A 218 -14.39 5.99 17.29
C GLU A 218 -15.15 7.31 17.32
N ALA A 219 -15.65 7.71 18.50
CA ALA A 219 -16.36 8.97 18.70
C ALA A 219 -15.49 10.23 18.53
N GLU A 220 -14.17 10.10 18.52
CA GLU A 220 -13.22 11.21 18.33
C GLU A 220 -12.70 11.29 16.89
N ARG A 221 -13.28 10.52 15.96
CA ARG A 221 -12.83 10.42 14.57
C ARG A 221 -13.96 10.69 13.61
N GLU A 222 -13.66 11.49 12.59
CA GLU A 222 -14.55 11.74 11.46
C GLU A 222 -13.94 11.23 10.16
N GLY A 223 -14.80 10.83 9.23
CA GLY A 223 -14.40 10.36 7.91
C GLY A 223 -14.24 11.53 6.95
N TYR A 224 -13.01 11.78 6.50
CA TYR A 224 -12.73 12.76 5.45
C TYR A 224 -12.25 12.07 4.19
N THR A 225 -12.69 12.56 3.03
CA THR A 225 -12.13 12.20 1.72
C THR A 225 -11.33 13.39 1.21
N LEU A 226 -10.06 13.20 0.90
CA LEU A 226 -9.18 14.26 0.41
C LEU A 226 -8.93 14.10 -1.09
N LEU A 227 -9.36 15.09 -1.89
CA LEU A 227 -9.07 15.18 -3.32
C LEU A 227 -8.17 16.38 -3.60
N LEU A 228 -6.96 16.11 -4.10
CA LEU A 228 -5.99 17.13 -4.49
C LEU A 228 -5.74 17.05 -5.99
N ALA A 229 -5.84 18.18 -6.70
CA ALA A 229 -5.63 18.21 -8.14
C ALA A 229 -4.92 19.49 -8.57
N MET A 230 -4.02 19.35 -9.55
CA MET A 230 -3.46 20.45 -10.32
C MET A 230 -3.41 20.03 -11.78
N ARG A 231 -3.97 20.85 -12.67
CA ARG A 231 -3.99 20.56 -14.11
C ARG A 231 -3.79 21.84 -14.90
N SER A 232 -3.01 21.76 -15.97
CA SER A 232 -3.07 22.76 -17.04
C SER A 232 -4.40 22.58 -17.76
N TRP A 233 -5.36 23.44 -17.47
CA TRP A 233 -6.74 23.31 -17.93
C TRP A 233 -7.30 24.66 -18.35
N GLU A 234 -8.05 24.64 -19.44
CA GLU A 234 -8.87 25.74 -19.91
C GLU A 234 -10.30 25.21 -19.99
N PHE A 235 -11.26 25.97 -19.45
CA PHE A 235 -12.65 25.58 -19.53
C PHE A 235 -13.12 25.63 -20.99
N ALA A 236 -13.78 24.57 -21.46
CA ALA A 236 -14.13 24.42 -22.87
C ALA A 236 -14.97 25.59 -23.42
N ALA A 237 -15.85 26.17 -22.59
CA ALA A 237 -16.62 27.36 -22.98
C ALA A 237 -15.73 28.60 -23.19
N PHE A 238 -14.63 28.74 -22.45
CA PHE A 238 -13.69 29.85 -22.60
C PHE A 238 -12.74 29.63 -23.78
N ALA A 239 -12.39 28.39 -24.09
CA ALA A 239 -11.58 28.07 -25.26
C ALA A 239 -12.23 28.57 -26.56
N GLN A 240 -13.57 28.48 -26.66
CA GLN A 240 -14.35 29.01 -27.80
C GLN A 240 -14.29 30.54 -27.91
N MET A 241 -13.95 31.24 -26.83
CA MET A 241 -13.81 32.68 -26.77
C MET A 241 -12.37 33.16 -27.06
N ARG A 242 -11.42 32.24 -27.32
CA ARG A 242 -10.06 32.63 -27.71
C ARG A 242 -10.13 33.39 -29.03
N ARG A 243 -9.44 34.54 -29.07
CA ARG A 243 -9.20 35.24 -30.33
C ARG A 243 -8.49 34.27 -31.28
N ALA A 244 -8.95 34.21 -32.52
CA ALA A 244 -8.22 33.53 -33.58
C ALA A 244 -6.81 34.13 -33.67
N ALA A 245 -5.81 33.25 -33.75
CA ALA A 245 -4.41 33.62 -33.84
C ALA A 245 -4.11 34.30 -35.19
#